data_AF-A0A167AGT8-F1
#
_entry.id   AF-A0A167AGT8-F1
#
_cell.length_a   1.000
_cell.length_b   1.000
_cell.length_c   1.000
_cell.angle_alpha   90.00
_cell.angle_beta   90.00
_cell.angle_gamma   90.00
#
_symmetry.space_group_name_H-M   'P 1'
#
loop_
_entity.id
_entity.type
_entity.pdbx_description
1 polymer ?
#
loop_
_entity_poly.entity_id
_entity_poly.type
_entity_poly.pdbx_seq_one_letter_code
_entity_poly.pdbx_strand_id
1 'polypeptide(L)'
;MKRYPAYVALILTIICIAPVFMPTTLCGPPPQLKIQSDVAVIGKMLALNEKTLELNLSRADDVTQYKNTLTKTLNDSLLDPWGKPYGFEYLGSEPKTFIIWSMGSIDSEEGLVMYLFKEEGSTYKVSLLTRQSDE
;
A
#
# COMPACT_ATOMS: atom_id res chain seq x y z
N MET A 1 0.49 -36.76 64.39
CA MET A 1 1.46 -36.76 63.27
C MET A 1 0.71 -36.50 61.97
N LYS A 2 0.66 -35.24 61.52
CA LYS A 2 0.06 -34.85 60.24
C LYS A 2 1.11 -35.01 59.14
N ARG A 3 0.85 -35.86 58.16
CA ARG A 3 1.66 -35.99 56.94
C ARG A 3 1.10 -35.04 55.86
N TYR A 4 1.96 -34.75 54.89
CA TYR A 4 1.78 -33.90 53.70
C TYR A 4 2.11 -32.41 53.94
N PRO A 5 2.98 -31.82 53.08
CA PRO A 5 2.70 -31.76 51.65
C PRO A 5 3.91 -32.06 50.74
N ALA A 6 3.87 -33.19 50.04
CA ALA A 6 4.69 -33.41 48.83
C ALA A 6 4.01 -32.85 47.56
N TYR A 7 2.83 -32.23 47.69
CA TYR A 7 1.98 -31.83 46.56
C TYR A 7 2.12 -30.36 46.14
N VAL A 8 2.90 -29.54 46.86
CA VAL A 8 3.10 -28.13 46.49
C VAL A 8 4.29 -27.96 45.54
N ALA A 9 5.20 -28.93 45.48
CA ALA A 9 6.38 -28.85 44.62
C ALA A 9 6.13 -29.22 43.15
N LEU A 10 5.01 -29.88 42.82
CA LEU A 10 4.76 -30.37 41.46
C LEU A 10 4.03 -29.36 40.55
N ILE A 11 3.42 -28.31 41.10
CA ILE A 11 2.65 -27.33 40.30
C ILE A 11 3.54 -26.18 39.80
N LEU A 12 4.73 -25.97 40.40
CA LEU A 12 5.59 -24.85 40.02
C LEU A 12 6.53 -25.11 38.83
N THR A 13 6.72 -26.36 38.39
CA THR A 13 7.70 -26.69 37.34
C THR A 13 7.11 -26.80 35.93
N ILE A 14 5.79 -26.77 35.77
CA ILE A 14 5.12 -26.91 34.46
C ILE A 14 4.80 -25.54 33.80
N ILE A 15 5.05 -24.42 34.49
CA ILE A 15 4.66 -23.09 33.99
C ILE A 15 5.79 -22.37 33.22
N CYS A 16 7.03 -22.88 33.19
CA CYS A 16 8.18 -22.12 32.68
C CYS A 16 8.83 -22.61 31.39
N ILE A 17 8.20 -23.49 30.60
CA ILE A 17 8.78 -23.86 29.29
C ILE A 17 7.69 -24.00 28.22
N ALA A 18 6.90 -22.94 28.02
CA ALA A 18 6.47 -22.63 26.68
C ALA A 18 7.40 -21.52 26.20
N PRO A 19 8.43 -21.79 25.37
CA PRO A 19 9.00 -20.72 24.58
C PRO A 19 7.85 -20.23 23.74
N VAL A 20 7.31 -19.06 24.09
CA VAL A 20 6.44 -18.32 23.19
C VAL A 20 7.36 -17.92 22.05
N PHE A 21 7.52 -18.83 21.09
CA PHE A 21 7.80 -18.47 19.72
C PHE A 21 6.60 -17.61 19.32
N MET A 22 6.63 -16.34 19.71
CA MET A 22 6.04 -15.32 18.86
C MET A 22 6.97 -15.34 17.66
N PRO A 23 6.56 -15.86 16.49
CA PRO A 23 7.20 -15.36 15.30
C PRO A 23 6.97 -13.86 15.38
N THR A 24 8.04 -13.09 15.56
CA THR A 24 8.01 -11.68 15.20
C THR A 24 7.82 -11.69 13.70
N THR A 25 6.59 -11.96 13.26
CA THR A 25 6.17 -11.58 11.95
C THR A 25 6.28 -10.07 11.99
N LEU A 26 7.31 -9.58 11.30
CA LEU A 26 7.47 -8.21 10.87
C LEU A 26 6.30 -7.91 9.90
N CYS A 27 5.07 -8.05 10.38
CA CYS A 27 3.88 -8.25 9.57
C CYS A 27 3.20 -6.91 9.38
N GLY A 28 3.64 -6.19 8.35
CA GLY A 28 2.74 -5.29 7.65
C GLY A 28 1.57 -6.09 7.05
N PRO A 29 0.49 -5.40 6.63
CA PRO A 29 -0.54 -6.04 5.84
C PRO A 29 0.09 -6.70 4.60
N PRO A 30 -0.53 -7.77 4.06
CA PRO A 30 -0.10 -8.37 2.80
C PRO A 30 0.17 -7.29 1.76
N PRO A 31 1.23 -7.40 0.94
CA PRO A 31 1.63 -6.35 0.01
C PRO A 31 0.46 -5.85 -0.85
N GLN A 32 -0.45 -6.74 -1.27
CA GLN A 32 -1.64 -6.36 -2.04
C GLN A 32 -2.59 -5.41 -1.30
N LEU A 33 -2.84 -5.66 -0.01
CA LEU A 33 -3.73 -4.83 0.79
C LEU A 33 -3.13 -3.44 1.00
N LYS A 34 -1.80 -3.38 1.18
CA LYS A 34 -1.08 -2.11 1.26
C LYS A 34 -1.17 -1.35 -0.06
N ILE A 35 -0.88 -2.00 -1.19
CA ILE A 35 -0.93 -1.37 -2.52
C ILE A 35 -2.33 -0.83 -2.81
N GLN A 36 -3.38 -1.61 -2.55
CA GLN A 36 -4.75 -1.16 -2.80
C GLN A 36 -5.11 0.08 -1.95
N SER A 37 -4.70 0.11 -0.68
CA SER A 37 -4.88 1.27 0.19
C SER A 37 -4.10 2.48 -0.31
N ASP A 38 -2.81 2.29 -0.64
CA ASP A 38 -1.93 3.36 -1.12
C ASP A 38 -2.46 3.95 -2.42
N VAL A 39 -2.90 3.12 -3.38
CA VAL A 39 -3.52 3.57 -4.64
C VAL A 39 -4.72 4.48 -4.39
N ALA A 40 -5.57 4.16 -3.41
CA ALA A 40 -6.72 4.99 -3.07
C ALA A 40 -6.29 6.35 -2.50
N VAL A 41 -5.22 6.39 -1.69
CA VAL A 41 -4.66 7.63 -1.14
C VAL A 41 -4.00 8.46 -2.24
N ILE A 42 -3.17 7.83 -3.06
CA ILE A 42 -2.48 8.44 -4.20
C ILE A 42 -3.50 9.04 -5.15
N GLY A 43 -4.51 8.29 -5.59
CA GLY A 43 -5.50 8.79 -6.52
C GLY A 43 -6.29 10.00 -5.99
N LYS A 44 -6.62 10.03 -4.70
CA LYS A 44 -7.23 11.21 -4.06
C LYS A 44 -6.28 12.39 -4.02
N MET A 45 -5.01 12.17 -3.67
CA MET A 45 -3.99 13.22 -3.66
C MET A 45 -3.80 13.81 -5.05
N LEU A 46 -3.73 12.97 -6.09
CA LEU A 46 -3.67 13.40 -7.49
C LEU A 46 -4.91 14.25 -7.81
N ALA A 47 -6.13 13.74 -7.58
CA ALA A 47 -7.36 14.45 -7.90
C ALA A 47 -7.53 15.82 -7.20
N LEU A 48 -7.01 15.98 -5.98
CA LEU A 48 -7.05 17.23 -5.22
C LEU A 48 -6.02 18.26 -5.70
N ASN A 49 -4.81 17.83 -6.07
CA ASN A 49 -3.71 18.74 -6.42
C ASN A 49 -3.94 19.54 -7.69
N GLU A 50 -4.72 19.03 -8.65
CA GLU A 50 -5.11 19.80 -9.84
C GLU A 50 -5.83 21.10 -9.47
N LYS A 51 -6.76 21.05 -8.49
CA LYS A 51 -7.50 22.24 -8.03
C LYS A 51 -6.57 23.21 -7.30
N THR A 52 -5.60 22.70 -6.56
CA THR A 52 -4.67 23.51 -5.77
C THR A 52 -3.61 24.19 -6.64
N LEU A 53 -3.18 23.55 -7.73
CA LEU A 53 -2.11 24.05 -8.59
C LEU A 53 -2.61 25.00 -9.70
N GLU A 54 -3.93 25.22 -9.82
CA GLU A 54 -4.56 26.04 -10.87
C GLU A 54 -4.12 25.66 -12.30
N LEU A 55 -3.74 24.40 -12.51
CA LEU A 55 -3.22 23.90 -13.79
C LEU A 55 -4.35 23.49 -14.73
N ASN A 56 -4.19 23.76 -16.03
CA ASN A 56 -5.11 23.30 -17.05
C ASN A 56 -4.55 22.03 -17.72
N LEU A 57 -4.96 20.86 -17.22
CA LEU A 57 -4.48 19.56 -17.70
C LEU A 57 -4.85 19.23 -19.16
N SER A 58 -5.53 20.13 -19.88
CA SER A 58 -5.64 20.05 -21.35
C SER A 58 -4.38 20.52 -22.09
N ARG A 59 -3.47 21.24 -21.43
CA ARG A 59 -2.20 21.70 -22.00
C ARG A 59 -1.07 20.74 -21.65
N ALA A 60 -0.28 20.36 -22.66
CA ALA A 60 0.81 19.40 -22.48
C ALA A 60 1.88 19.86 -21.46
N ASP A 61 2.19 21.16 -21.43
CA ASP A 61 3.15 21.73 -20.47
C ASP A 61 2.64 21.64 -19.02
N ASP A 62 1.35 21.94 -18.82
CA ASP A 62 0.69 21.85 -17.51
C ASP A 62 0.63 20.40 -17.03
N VAL A 63 0.37 19.44 -17.92
CA VAL A 63 0.43 18.00 -17.61
C VAL A 63 1.84 17.58 -17.19
N THR A 64 2.86 18.09 -17.85
CA THR A 64 4.27 17.78 -17.52
C THR A 64 4.65 18.36 -16.16
N GLN A 65 4.30 19.61 -15.88
CA GLN A 65 4.54 20.25 -14.59
C GLN A 65 3.78 19.55 -13.46
N TYR A 66 2.53 19.18 -13.71
CA TYR A 66 1.69 18.42 -12.79
C TYR A 66 2.33 17.07 -12.45
N LYS A 67 2.76 16.30 -13.46
CA LYS A 67 3.45 15.02 -13.27
C LYS A 67 4.72 15.18 -12.43
N ASN A 68 5.59 16.12 -12.78
CA ASN A 68 6.86 16.33 -12.07
C ASN A 68 6.66 16.70 -10.59
N THR A 69 5.70 17.59 -10.32
CA THR A 69 5.38 18.02 -8.94
C THR A 69 4.87 16.85 -8.11
N LEU A 70 3.99 16.05 -8.69
CA LEU A 70 3.38 14.92 -8.00
C LEU A 70 4.31 13.74 -7.81
N THR A 71 5.14 13.41 -8.80
CA THR A 71 6.17 12.38 -8.66
C THR A 71 7.08 12.71 -7.49
N LYS A 72 7.48 13.97 -7.33
CA LYS A 72 8.30 14.39 -6.18
C LYS A 72 7.56 14.17 -4.85
N THR A 73 6.35 14.69 -4.71
CA THR A 73 5.55 14.56 -3.48
C THR A 73 5.25 13.09 -3.13
N LEU A 74 4.99 12.26 -4.13
CA LEU A 74 4.66 10.86 -3.93
C LEU A 74 5.87 10.06 -3.46
N ASN A 75 7.03 10.26 -4.08
CA ASN A 75 8.27 9.58 -3.71
C ASN A 75 8.71 9.93 -2.27
N ASP A 76 8.41 11.13 -1.79
CA ASP A 76 8.76 11.58 -0.44
C ASP A 76 7.78 11.05 0.64
N SER A 77 6.58 10.59 0.25
CA SER A 77 5.49 10.28 1.19
C SER A 77 5.08 8.81 1.22
N LEU A 78 5.03 8.13 0.08
CA LEU A 78 4.48 6.78 -0.06
C LEU A 78 5.38 5.93 -0.97
N LEU A 79 5.98 4.91 -0.36
CA LEU A 79 6.67 3.84 -1.06
C LEU A 79 5.81 2.58 -1.07
N ASP A 80 5.97 1.76 -2.08
CA ASP A 80 5.31 0.46 -2.19
C ASP A 80 5.82 -0.53 -1.10
N PRO A 81 5.22 -1.73 -0.96
CA PRO A 81 5.64 -2.70 0.04
C PRO A 81 7.12 -3.10 -0.02
N TRP A 82 7.78 -2.87 -1.14
CA TRP A 82 9.19 -3.20 -1.38
C TRP A 82 10.09 -1.96 -1.35
N GLY A 83 9.59 -0.82 -0.87
CA GLY A 83 10.37 0.41 -0.73
C GLY A 83 10.63 1.14 -2.05
N LYS A 84 9.92 0.79 -3.13
CA LYS A 84 10.04 1.46 -4.44
C LYS A 84 8.94 2.51 -4.61
N PRO A 85 9.18 3.57 -5.39
CA PRO A 85 8.14 4.55 -5.67
C PRO A 85 7.02 3.96 -6.52
N TYR A 86 5.79 4.40 -6.30
CA TYR A 86 4.69 4.11 -7.22
C TYR A 86 4.83 4.93 -8.51
N GLY A 87 4.42 4.35 -9.62
CA GLY A 87 4.22 5.07 -10.87
C GLY A 87 2.77 5.48 -11.05
N PHE A 88 2.53 6.52 -11.83
CA PHE A 88 1.18 6.91 -12.24
C PHE A 88 1.17 7.56 -13.63
N GLU A 89 0.03 7.47 -14.31
CA GLU A 89 -0.22 8.08 -15.62
C GLU A 89 -1.60 8.71 -15.61
N TYR A 90 -1.70 9.93 -16.14
CA TYR A 90 -2.95 10.66 -16.24
C TYR A 90 -3.65 10.33 -17.56
N LEU A 91 -4.89 9.86 -17.49
CA LEU A 91 -5.66 9.44 -18.67
C LEU A 91 -6.70 10.47 -19.12
N GLY A 92 -7.12 11.39 -18.26
CA GLY A 92 -8.12 12.42 -18.62
C GLY A 92 -8.78 13.09 -17.42
N SER A 93 -9.43 14.23 -17.67
CA SER A 93 -10.00 15.16 -16.66
C SER A 93 -11.47 14.91 -16.34
N GLU A 94 -12.26 14.40 -17.28
CA GLU A 94 -13.71 14.27 -17.13
C GLU A 94 -14.21 12.90 -17.60
N PRO A 95 -14.23 11.89 -16.71
CA PRO A 95 -13.87 11.96 -15.29
C PRO A 95 -12.37 11.88 -15.05
N LYS A 96 -11.90 12.43 -13.92
CA LYS A 96 -10.50 12.32 -13.51
C LYS A 96 -10.10 10.86 -13.42
N THR A 97 -9.17 10.47 -14.29
CA THR A 97 -8.79 9.07 -14.46
C THR A 97 -7.28 8.95 -14.45
N PHE A 98 -6.78 8.03 -13.63
CA PHE A 98 -5.35 7.74 -13.49
C PHE A 98 -5.12 6.23 -13.54
N ILE A 99 -4.01 5.83 -14.16
CA ILE A 99 -3.41 4.53 -13.89
C ILE A 99 -2.39 4.74 -12.78
N ILE A 100 -2.38 3.88 -11.77
CA ILE A 100 -1.38 3.88 -10.69
C ILE A 100 -0.82 2.47 -10.59
N TRP A 101 0.49 2.32 -10.48
CA TRP A 101 1.13 1.00 -10.45
C TRP A 101 2.30 0.90 -9.48
N SER A 102 2.53 -0.31 -8.98
CA SER A 102 3.79 -0.73 -8.36
C SER A 102 4.47 -1.75 -9.28
N MET A 103 5.78 -1.63 -9.41
CA MET A 103 6.60 -2.57 -10.18
C MET A 103 6.76 -3.93 -9.50
N GLY A 104 6.30 -4.05 -8.26
CA GLY A 104 6.48 -5.28 -7.51
C GLY A 104 7.92 -5.52 -7.09
N SER A 105 8.17 -6.75 -6.67
CA SER A 105 9.53 -7.27 -6.52
C SER A 105 9.68 -8.56 -7.30
N ILE A 106 10.79 -8.66 -8.03
CA ILE A 106 11.22 -9.89 -8.70
C ILE A 106 11.46 -11.00 -7.65
N ASP A 107 11.81 -10.62 -6.41
CA ASP A 107 11.99 -11.55 -5.30
C ASP A 107 10.66 -12.01 -4.67
N SER A 108 9.51 -11.58 -5.21
CA SER A 108 8.18 -11.98 -4.77
C SER A 108 7.33 -12.42 -5.97
N GLU A 109 6.34 -13.27 -5.73
CA GLU A 109 5.32 -13.63 -6.75
C GLU A 109 4.48 -12.42 -7.22
N GLU A 110 4.70 -11.25 -6.63
CA GLU A 110 4.03 -10.00 -6.95
C GLU A 110 4.92 -9.15 -7.85
N GLY A 111 4.76 -9.33 -9.17
CA GLY A 111 5.33 -8.46 -10.19
C GLY A 111 4.51 -7.18 -10.39
N LEU A 112 4.45 -6.67 -11.62
CA LEU A 112 3.72 -5.43 -11.94
C LEU A 112 2.24 -5.54 -11.54
N VAL A 113 1.80 -4.63 -10.65
CA VAL A 113 0.39 -4.49 -10.27
C VAL A 113 -0.09 -3.09 -10.67
N MET A 114 -1.15 -3.03 -11.48
CA MET A 114 -1.71 -1.78 -11.97
C MET A 114 -3.17 -1.64 -11.55
N TYR A 115 -3.54 -0.42 -11.18
CA TYR A 115 -4.90 -0.05 -10.82
C TYR A 115 -5.38 1.14 -11.63
N LEU A 116 -6.66 1.12 -11.97
CA LEU A 116 -7.40 2.27 -12.46
C LEU A 116 -8.02 2.98 -11.28
N PHE A 117 -7.71 4.27 -11.15
CA PHE A 117 -8.41 5.18 -10.27
C PHE A 117 -9.27 6.09 -11.12
N LYS A 118 -10.55 6.22 -10.76
CA LYS A 118 -11.52 7.02 -11.50
C LYS A 118 -12.46 7.76 -10.56
N GLU A 119 -12.70 9.03 -10.85
CA GLU A 119 -13.77 9.82 -10.22
C GLU A 119 -15.16 9.38 -10.76
N GLU A 120 -16.08 9.06 -9.87
CA GLU A 120 -17.47 8.72 -10.17
C GLU A 120 -18.41 9.59 -9.32
N GLY A 121 -18.87 10.70 -9.89
CA GLY A 121 -19.72 11.67 -9.21
C GLY A 121 -18.96 12.37 -8.07
N SER A 122 -19.42 12.16 -6.82
CA SER A 122 -18.76 12.66 -5.61
C SER A 122 -17.81 11.64 -4.95
N THR A 123 -17.60 10.49 -5.60
CA THR A 123 -16.83 9.38 -5.05
C THR A 123 -15.67 9.01 -5.97
N TYR A 124 -14.77 8.15 -5.47
CA TYR A 124 -13.64 7.64 -6.24
C TYR A 124 -13.68 6.11 -6.22
N LYS A 125 -13.44 5.51 -7.38
CA LYS A 125 -13.40 4.07 -7.56
C LYS A 125 -11.99 3.64 -7.91
N VAL A 126 -11.57 2.54 -7.28
CA VAL A 126 -10.31 1.84 -7.58
C VAL A 126 -10.65 0.49 -8.19
N SER A 127 -10.00 0.11 -9.27
CA SER A 127 -10.21 -1.18 -9.94
C SER A 127 -8.88 -1.76 -10.36
N LEU A 128 -8.65 -3.04 -10.08
CA LEU A 128 -7.45 -3.75 -10.53
C LEU A 128 -7.48 -3.87 -12.06
N LEU A 129 -6.40 -3.47 -12.74
CA LEU A 129 -6.26 -3.58 -14.19
C LEU A 129 -5.47 -4.83 -14.58
N THR A 130 -4.31 -5.02 -13.96
CA THR A 130 -3.47 -6.18 -14.18
C THR A 130 -2.65 -6.51 -12.95
N ARG A 131 -2.30 -7.78 -12.84
CA ARG A 131 -1.33 -8.32 -11.92
C ARG A 131 -0.51 -9.33 -12.72
N GLN A 132 0.75 -9.02 -12.96
CA GLN A 132 1.69 -9.99 -13.52
C GLN A 132 2.44 -10.64 -12.36
N SER A 133 2.46 -11.97 -12.36
CA SER A 133 3.32 -12.79 -11.52
C SER A 133 4.36 -13.46 -12.41
N ASP A 134 5.60 -13.53 -11.95
CA ASP A 134 6.64 -14.30 -12.61
C ASP A 134 6.42 -15.79 -12.27
N GLU A 135 5.47 -16.45 -12.95
CA GLU A 135 5.34 -17.91 -13.02
C GLU A 135 5.77 -18.44 -14.39
#